data_AF-A2HZ11-F1
#
_entry.id   AF-A2HZ11-F1
#
_cell.length_a   1.000
_cell.length_b   1.000
_cell.length_c   1.000
_cell.angle_alpha   90.00
_cell.angle_beta   90.00
_cell.angle_gamma   90.00
#
_symmetry.space_group_name_H-M   'P 1'
#
loop_
_entity.id
_entity.type
_entity.pdbx_description
1 polymer ?
#
loop_
_entity_poly.entity_id
_entity_poly.type
_entity_poly.pdbx_seq_one_letter_code
_entity_poly.pdbx_strand_id
1 'polypeptide(L)'
;MNRVHQIIIIFKNHDMRARYKIRVPSIPETRWLYIYDTLFFIFDNLETINTALRSGDLPLSLSRATREQLQWTRDGIPPLFKDALMIFKPLKQLQLWLKSNKSMGAYAFLMIQQCQGMLDEMAGRLTPDGEEILRSITTIFKNDMKEYGRIDLLRFAFGFTPLARKIIRDKKGFGGKTNYPPIMQLKD
;
A
#
# COMPACT_ATOMS: atom_id res chain seq x y z
N MET A 1 -16.66 -10.62 5.19
CA MET A 1 -15.58 -10.90 4.22
C MET A 1 -15.15 -9.58 3.58
N ASN A 2 -13.84 -9.32 3.44
CA ASN A 2 -13.34 -8.05 2.89
C ASN A 2 -13.75 -7.89 1.41
N ARG A 3 -14.36 -6.76 1.04
CA ARG A 3 -14.81 -6.44 -0.33
C ARG A 3 -13.70 -6.60 -1.38
N VAL A 4 -12.47 -6.23 -1.02
CA VAL A 4 -11.29 -6.37 -1.89
C VAL A 4 -10.96 -7.84 -2.16
N HIS A 5 -11.08 -8.68 -1.12
CA HIS A 5 -10.84 -10.12 -1.23
C HIS A 5 -11.92 -10.84 -2.05
N GLN A 6 -13.17 -10.36 -2.00
CA GLN A 6 -14.26 -10.90 -2.82
C GLN A 6 -13.95 -10.83 -4.32
N ILE A 7 -13.34 -9.73 -4.79
CA ILE A 7 -12.93 -9.60 -6.20
C ILE A 7 -11.92 -10.67 -6.58
N ILE A 8 -10.93 -10.94 -5.73
CA ILE A 8 -9.95 -12.00 -5.97
C ILE A 8 -10.64 -13.36 -6.10
N ILE A 9 -11.61 -13.69 -5.24
CA ILE A 9 -12.34 -14.96 -5.33
C ILE A 9 -13.09 -15.08 -6.66
N ILE A 10 -13.75 -14.01 -7.11
CA ILE A 10 -14.45 -13.98 -8.40
C ILE A 10 -13.49 -14.32 -9.54
N PHE A 11 -12.37 -13.61 -9.64
CA PHE A 11 -11.41 -13.83 -10.72
C PHE A 11 -10.51 -15.05 -10.52
N LYS A 12 -10.52 -15.68 -9.35
CA LYS A 12 -9.96 -17.04 -9.16
C LYS A 12 -10.90 -18.12 -9.68
N ASN A 13 -12.17 -17.85 -9.99
CA ASN A 13 -13.03 -18.84 -10.63
C ASN A 13 -12.47 -19.23 -12.02
N HIS A 14 -12.51 -20.52 -12.37
CA HIS A 14 -11.97 -21.02 -13.63
C HIS A 14 -12.62 -20.35 -14.85
N ASP A 15 -13.95 -20.18 -14.85
CA ASP A 15 -14.70 -19.60 -15.95
C ASP A 15 -14.32 -18.13 -16.16
N MET A 16 -14.12 -17.40 -15.07
CA MET A 16 -13.68 -16.00 -15.14
C MET A 16 -12.26 -15.87 -15.68
N ARG A 17 -11.34 -16.74 -15.23
CA ARG A 17 -9.96 -16.76 -15.74
C ARG A 17 -9.93 -17.08 -17.23
N ALA A 18 -10.70 -18.07 -17.67
CA ALA A 18 -10.77 -18.46 -19.07
C ALA A 18 -11.39 -17.36 -19.95
N ARG A 19 -12.50 -16.77 -19.50
CA ARG A 19 -13.26 -15.76 -20.26
C ARG A 19 -12.49 -14.45 -20.42
N TYR A 20 -11.93 -13.94 -19.32
CA TYR A 20 -11.26 -12.64 -19.31
C TYR A 20 -9.73 -12.73 -19.48
N LYS A 21 -9.18 -13.94 -19.62
CA LYS A 21 -7.73 -14.21 -19.73
C LYS A 21 -6.91 -13.58 -18.60
N ILE A 22 -7.50 -13.44 -17.42
CA ILE A 22 -6.84 -12.85 -16.24
C ILE A 22 -6.11 -13.94 -15.46
N ARG A 23 -4.84 -13.71 -15.17
CA ARG A 23 -4.05 -14.56 -14.29
C ARG A 23 -3.95 -13.93 -12.90
N VAL A 24 -4.80 -14.39 -11.98
CA VAL A 24 -4.72 -13.95 -10.58
C VAL A 24 -3.44 -14.51 -9.94
N PRO A 25 -2.55 -13.67 -9.40
CA PRO A 25 -1.36 -14.15 -8.71
C PRO A 25 -1.72 -14.88 -7.41
N SER A 26 -0.85 -15.81 -6.99
CA SER A 26 -0.96 -16.40 -5.67
C SER A 26 -0.54 -15.37 -4.62
N ILE A 27 -1.52 -14.72 -4.00
CA ILE A 27 -1.31 -13.77 -2.91
C ILE A 27 -1.76 -14.45 -1.60
N PRO A 28 -0.83 -14.89 -0.73
CA PRO A 28 -1.19 -15.48 0.56
C PRO A 28 -1.85 -14.43 1.46
N GLU A 29 -2.99 -14.76 2.06
CA GLU A 29 -3.69 -13.84 3.01
C GLU A 29 -2.86 -13.55 4.26
N THR A 30 -1.95 -14.46 4.64
CA THR A 30 -0.98 -14.28 5.72
C THR A 30 0.14 -13.30 5.39
N ARG A 31 0.24 -12.85 4.13
CA ARG A 31 1.27 -11.91 3.70
C ARG A 31 1.00 -10.54 4.30
N TRP A 32 2.00 -10.00 4.99
CA TRP A 32 1.99 -8.62 5.45
C TRP A 32 1.72 -7.66 4.29
N LEU A 33 0.76 -6.74 4.49
CA LEU A 33 0.19 -5.85 3.46
C LEU A 33 -0.46 -6.58 2.27
N TYR A 34 -1.12 -7.71 2.52
CA TYR A 34 -1.98 -8.44 1.55
C TYR A 34 -2.92 -7.52 0.77
N ILE A 35 -3.48 -6.53 1.45
CA ILE A 35 -4.41 -5.57 0.87
C ILE A 35 -3.78 -4.79 -0.29
N TYR A 36 -2.50 -4.40 -0.17
CA TYR A 36 -1.79 -3.69 -1.23
C TYR A 36 -1.63 -4.57 -2.47
N ASP A 37 -1.13 -5.81 -2.30
CA ASP A 37 -0.89 -6.71 -3.42
C ASP A 37 -2.20 -7.01 -4.17
N THR A 38 -3.30 -7.09 -3.42
CA THR A 38 -4.63 -7.31 -3.99
C THR A 38 -5.14 -6.10 -4.75
N LEU A 39 -5.05 -4.91 -4.17
CA LEU A 39 -5.44 -3.67 -4.83
C LEU A 39 -4.59 -3.42 -6.07
N PHE A 40 -3.28 -3.67 -5.98
CA PHE A 40 -2.36 -3.54 -7.11
C PHE A 40 -2.79 -4.42 -8.28
N PHE A 41 -3.07 -5.71 -8.04
CA PHE A 41 -3.61 -6.60 -9.05
C PHE A 41 -4.92 -6.08 -9.67
N ILE A 42 -5.84 -5.58 -8.84
CA ILE A 42 -7.12 -5.05 -9.31
C ILE A 42 -6.89 -3.86 -10.25
N PHE A 43 -6.00 -2.93 -9.88
CA PHE A 43 -5.74 -1.74 -10.68
C PHE A 43 -4.90 -2.02 -11.92
N ASP A 44 -4.03 -3.02 -11.89
CA ASP A 44 -3.28 -3.51 -13.06
C ASP A 44 -4.21 -4.14 -14.12
N ASN A 45 -5.39 -4.64 -13.68
CA ASN A 45 -6.39 -5.27 -14.55
C ASN A 45 -7.72 -4.50 -14.55
N LEU A 46 -7.69 -3.19 -14.26
CA LEU A 46 -8.87 -2.40 -13.90
C LEU A 46 -9.96 -2.44 -14.98
N GLU A 47 -9.56 -2.26 -16.24
CA GLU A 47 -10.51 -2.22 -17.36
C GLU A 47 -11.25 -3.54 -17.52
N THR A 48 -10.50 -4.65 -17.56
CA THR A 48 -11.09 -5.98 -17.70
C THR A 48 -11.97 -6.34 -16.51
N ILE A 49 -11.53 -6.00 -15.29
CA ILE A 49 -12.30 -6.23 -14.07
C ILE A 49 -13.60 -5.41 -14.11
N ASN A 50 -13.54 -4.12 -14.43
CA ASN A 50 -14.72 -3.27 -14.50
C ASN A 50 -15.71 -3.74 -15.57
N THR A 51 -15.23 -4.18 -16.73
CA THR A 51 -16.08 -4.73 -17.79
C THR A 51 -16.87 -5.93 -17.28
N ALA A 52 -16.22 -6.88 -16.63
CA ALA A 52 -16.87 -8.06 -16.07
C ALA A 52 -17.86 -7.74 -14.93
N LEU A 53 -17.50 -6.80 -14.06
CA LEU A 53 -18.36 -6.40 -12.92
C LEU A 53 -19.60 -5.64 -13.39
N ARG A 54 -19.46 -4.76 -14.39
CA ARG A 54 -20.55 -3.96 -14.96
C ARG A 54 -21.49 -4.77 -15.84
N SER A 55 -20.96 -5.75 -16.58
CA SER A 55 -21.79 -6.65 -17.38
C SER A 55 -22.61 -7.63 -16.54
N GLY A 56 -22.28 -7.77 -15.24
CA GLY A 56 -22.92 -8.75 -14.36
C GLY A 56 -22.53 -10.19 -14.69
N ASP A 57 -21.44 -10.38 -15.44
CA ASP A 57 -20.85 -11.67 -15.82
C ASP A 57 -20.17 -12.35 -14.64
N LEU A 58 -20.92 -12.53 -13.55
CA LEU A 58 -20.46 -13.18 -12.35
C LEU A 58 -20.53 -14.71 -12.50
N PRO A 59 -19.60 -15.47 -11.89
CA PRO A 59 -19.61 -16.92 -11.97
C PRO A 59 -20.96 -17.52 -11.56
N LEU A 60 -21.43 -18.51 -12.34
CA LEU A 60 -22.68 -19.21 -12.05
C LEU A 60 -22.65 -19.92 -10.70
N SER A 61 -21.48 -20.35 -10.26
CA SER A 61 -21.25 -21.01 -8.96
C SER A 61 -21.44 -20.10 -7.74
N LEU A 62 -21.59 -18.79 -7.91
CA LEU A 62 -21.79 -17.88 -6.78
C LEU A 62 -23.22 -17.97 -6.24
N SER A 63 -23.34 -18.16 -4.92
CA SER A 63 -24.62 -18.18 -4.24
C SER A 63 -25.39 -16.86 -4.42
N ARG A 64 -26.72 -16.91 -4.30
CA ARG A 64 -27.58 -15.71 -4.36
C ARG A 64 -27.16 -14.65 -3.33
N ALA A 65 -26.89 -15.07 -2.09
CA ALA A 65 -26.43 -14.17 -1.03
C ALA A 65 -25.10 -13.48 -1.40
N THR A 66 -24.16 -14.22 -2.02
CA THR A 66 -22.90 -13.64 -2.49
C THR A 66 -23.12 -12.64 -3.62
N ARG A 67 -24.03 -12.92 -4.56
CA ARG A 67 -24.38 -11.97 -5.63
C ARG A 67 -25.02 -10.69 -5.10
N GLU A 68 -25.90 -10.79 -4.11
CA GLU A 68 -26.49 -9.63 -3.44
C GLU A 68 -25.41 -8.78 -2.74
N GLN A 69 -24.44 -9.43 -2.08
CA GLN A 69 -23.29 -8.74 -1.49
C GLN A 69 -22.37 -8.05 -2.50
N LEU A 70 -22.47 -8.38 -3.80
CA LEU A 70 -21.67 -7.78 -4.87
C LEU A 70 -22.39 -6.64 -5.60
N GLN A 71 -23.58 -6.23 -5.17
CA GLN A 71 -24.29 -5.12 -5.84
C GLN A 71 -23.50 -3.81 -5.88
N TRP A 72 -22.60 -3.59 -4.91
CA TRP A 72 -21.71 -2.42 -4.89
C TRP A 72 -20.71 -2.37 -6.06
N THR A 73 -20.52 -3.47 -6.81
CA THR A 73 -19.62 -3.52 -7.98
C THR A 73 -20.30 -3.16 -9.29
N ARG A 74 -21.60 -2.85 -9.29
CA ARG A 74 -22.36 -2.55 -10.51
C ARG A 74 -21.79 -1.38 -11.31
N ASP A 75 -21.23 -0.39 -10.62
CA ASP A 75 -20.60 0.77 -11.25
C ASP A 75 -19.08 0.57 -11.48
N GLY A 76 -18.57 -0.62 -11.14
CA GLY A 76 -17.16 -0.97 -11.14
C GLY A 76 -16.50 -0.80 -9.78
N ILE A 77 -15.16 -0.73 -9.78
CA ILE A 77 -14.35 -0.55 -8.58
C ILE A 77 -14.54 0.86 -8.00
N PRO A 78 -14.90 1.00 -6.70
CA PRO A 78 -15.07 2.29 -6.05
C PRO A 78 -13.79 3.15 -6.03
N PRO A 79 -13.89 4.49 -6.11
CA PRO A 79 -12.75 5.39 -6.00
C PRO A 79 -11.93 5.18 -4.73
N LEU A 80 -12.58 4.84 -3.61
CA LEU A 80 -11.93 4.55 -2.32
C LEU A 80 -10.83 3.48 -2.41
N PHE A 81 -10.95 2.52 -3.34
CA PHE A 81 -9.93 1.48 -3.52
C PHE A 81 -8.64 2.05 -4.09
N LYS A 82 -8.73 3.10 -4.91
CA LYS A 82 -7.57 3.83 -5.43
C LYS A 82 -6.89 4.60 -4.31
N ASP A 83 -7.66 5.28 -3.47
CA ASP A 83 -7.14 5.99 -2.30
C ASP A 83 -6.43 5.01 -1.35
N ALA A 84 -7.05 3.87 -1.05
CA ALA A 84 -6.43 2.81 -0.26
C ALA A 84 -5.13 2.31 -0.90
N LEU A 85 -5.09 2.06 -2.21
CA LEU A 85 -3.88 1.66 -2.92
C LEU A 85 -2.76 2.69 -2.76
N MET A 86 -3.09 3.98 -2.91
CA MET A 86 -2.16 5.09 -2.73
C MET A 86 -1.60 5.13 -1.31
N ILE A 87 -2.46 5.03 -0.29
CA ILE A 87 -2.06 5.03 1.13
C ILE A 87 -1.16 3.83 1.47
N PHE A 88 -1.49 2.63 0.98
CA PHE A 88 -0.71 1.43 1.28
C PHE A 88 0.60 1.34 0.49
N LYS A 89 0.76 2.07 -0.62
CA LYS A 89 1.98 2.07 -1.45
C LYS A 89 3.26 2.42 -0.66
N PRO A 90 3.37 3.55 0.07
CA PRO A 90 4.57 3.87 0.83
C PRO A 90 4.87 2.82 1.91
N LEU A 91 3.85 2.30 2.58
CA LEU A 91 4.00 1.21 3.56
C LEU A 91 4.58 -0.06 2.91
N LYS A 92 4.12 -0.40 1.70
CA LYS A 92 4.64 -1.53 0.94
C LYS A 92 6.10 -1.31 0.54
N GLN A 93 6.43 -0.12 0.07
CA GLN A 93 7.80 0.22 -0.32
C GLN A 93 8.76 0.13 0.88
N LEU A 94 8.35 0.65 2.04
CA LEU A 94 9.10 0.49 3.28
C LEU A 94 9.28 -0.99 3.66
N GLN A 95 8.20 -1.78 3.60
CA GLN A 95 8.25 -3.22 3.89
C GLN A 95 9.22 -3.96 2.96
N LEU A 96 9.13 -3.72 1.65
CA LEU A 96 9.99 -4.37 0.65
C LEU A 96 11.45 -3.95 0.83
N TRP A 97 11.69 -2.67 1.12
CA TRP A 97 13.04 -2.20 1.42
C TRP A 97 13.60 -2.91 2.64
N LEU A 98 12.87 -2.94 3.76
CA LEU A 98 13.29 -3.60 5.01
C LEU A 98 13.63 -5.08 4.80
N LYS A 99 12.85 -5.78 3.96
CA LYS A 99 13.06 -7.19 3.61
C LYS A 99 14.18 -7.42 2.58
N SER A 100 14.67 -6.39 1.92
CA SER A 100 15.70 -6.55 0.90
C SER A 100 17.06 -6.83 1.54
N ASN A 101 17.87 -7.70 0.94
CA ASN A 101 19.26 -7.95 1.39
C ASN A 101 20.19 -6.73 1.23
N LYS A 102 19.68 -5.64 0.65
CA LYS A 102 20.38 -4.36 0.49
C LYS A 102 20.04 -3.37 1.61
N SER A 103 19.12 -3.71 2.52
CA SER A 103 18.78 -2.85 3.64
C SER A 103 19.90 -2.84 4.66
N MET A 104 20.63 -1.72 4.72
CA MET A 104 21.46 -1.46 5.90
C MET A 104 20.56 -0.87 6.98
N GLY A 105 20.49 -1.53 8.15
CA GLY A 105 19.67 -1.07 9.28
C GLY A 105 19.94 0.40 9.68
N ALA A 106 21.16 0.89 9.46
CA ALA A 106 21.52 2.29 9.66
C ALA A 106 20.72 3.28 8.80
N TYR A 107 20.16 2.87 7.66
CA TYR A 107 19.29 3.70 6.82
C TYR A 107 17.80 3.53 7.12
N ALA A 108 17.41 2.62 8.02
CA ALA A 108 16.01 2.34 8.30
C ALA A 108 15.26 3.58 8.83
N PHE A 109 15.91 4.39 9.68
CA PHE A 109 15.36 5.67 10.15
C PHE A 109 14.95 6.57 8.97
N LEU A 110 15.84 6.72 8.00
CA LEU A 110 15.58 7.55 6.83
C LEU A 110 14.40 7.01 6.01
N MET A 111 14.33 5.70 5.80
CA MET A 111 13.24 5.09 5.03
C MET A 111 11.88 5.23 5.74
N ILE A 112 11.86 5.12 7.08
CA ILE A 112 10.67 5.38 7.89
C ILE A 112 10.23 6.84 7.74
N GLN A 113 11.17 7.80 7.78
CA GLN A 113 10.87 9.21 7.58
C GLN A 113 10.33 9.50 6.16
N GLN A 114 10.87 8.83 5.14
CA GLN A 114 10.36 8.96 3.76
C GLN A 114 8.94 8.41 3.64
N CYS A 115 8.67 7.24 4.21
CA CYS A 115 7.32 6.67 4.27
C CYS A 115 6.34 7.64 4.94
N GLN A 116 6.73 8.23 6.07
CA GLN A 116 5.91 9.22 6.78
C GLN A 116 5.65 10.47 5.92
N GLY A 117 6.69 11.00 5.27
CA GLY A 117 6.56 12.16 4.40
C GLY A 117 5.62 11.91 3.23
N MET A 118 5.72 10.73 2.59
CA MET A 118 4.81 10.34 1.51
C MET A 118 3.35 10.24 1.98
N LEU A 119 3.09 9.74 3.20
CA LEU A 119 1.74 9.72 3.77
C LEU A 119 1.24 11.14 4.07
N ASP A 120 2.07 12.00 4.66
CA ASP A 120 1.70 13.38 4.99
C ASP A 120 1.39 14.21 3.72
N GLU A 121 2.09 13.96 2.60
CA GLU A 121 1.86 14.61 1.31
C GLU A 121 0.51 14.23 0.65
N MET A 122 -0.14 13.16 1.09
CA MET A 122 -1.45 12.75 0.57
C MET A 122 -2.61 13.52 1.19
N ALA A 123 -2.40 14.22 2.30
CA ALA A 123 -3.45 14.93 3.01
C ALA A 123 -4.10 16.01 2.13
N GLY A 124 -5.44 16.01 2.09
CA GLY A 124 -6.25 16.94 1.29
C GLY A 124 -6.33 16.58 -0.19
N ARG A 125 -5.88 15.38 -0.59
CA ARG A 125 -5.89 14.91 -1.99
C ARG A 125 -6.79 13.69 -2.20
N LEU A 126 -7.36 13.13 -1.14
CA LEU A 126 -8.17 11.90 -1.19
C LEU A 126 -9.66 12.20 -1.04
N THR A 127 -10.49 11.19 -1.27
CA THR A 127 -11.92 11.25 -0.91
C THR A 127 -12.10 11.38 0.61
N PRO A 128 -13.25 11.85 1.13
CA PRO A 128 -13.49 11.95 2.58
C PRO A 128 -13.22 10.64 3.34
N ASP A 129 -13.69 9.51 2.81
CA ASP A 129 -13.43 8.19 3.37
C ASP A 129 -11.93 7.82 3.28
N GLY A 130 -11.28 8.19 2.17
CA GLY A 130 -9.84 8.03 1.99
C GLY A 130 -9.01 8.82 3.02
N GLU A 131 -9.42 10.04 3.35
CA GLU A 131 -8.79 10.87 4.38
C GLU A 131 -8.95 10.25 5.78
N GLU A 132 -10.08 9.60 6.07
CA GLU A 132 -10.27 8.87 7.33
C GLU A 132 -9.32 7.66 7.43
N ILE A 133 -9.18 6.90 6.33
CA ILE A 133 -8.21 5.80 6.24
C ILE A 133 -6.79 6.34 6.43
N LEU A 134 -6.41 7.40 5.71
CA LEU A 134 -5.07 8.00 5.78
C LEU A 134 -4.74 8.42 7.22
N ARG A 135 -5.68 9.09 7.89
CA ARG A 135 -5.52 9.53 9.28
C ARG A 135 -5.34 8.36 10.23
N SER A 136 -6.17 7.32 10.08
CA SER A 136 -6.11 6.11 10.91
C SER A 136 -4.77 5.39 10.73
N ILE A 137 -4.38 5.14 9.48
CA ILE A 137 -3.11 4.50 9.13
C ILE A 137 -1.91 5.30 9.62
N THR A 138 -1.91 6.61 9.42
CA THR A 138 -0.83 7.49 9.88
C THR A 138 -0.71 7.49 11.40
N THR A 139 -1.85 7.47 12.11
CA THR A 139 -1.87 7.40 13.57
C THR A 139 -1.30 6.08 14.08
N ILE A 140 -1.76 4.95 13.53
CA ILE A 140 -1.25 3.62 13.87
C ILE A 140 0.25 3.54 13.58
N PHE A 141 0.68 3.97 12.38
CA PHE A 141 2.08 3.95 11.99
C PHE A 141 2.97 4.76 12.95
N LYS A 142 2.55 5.97 13.33
CA LYS A 142 3.29 6.80 14.31
C LYS A 142 3.37 6.13 15.68
N ASN A 143 2.27 5.54 16.15
CA ASN A 143 2.22 4.85 17.44
C ASN A 143 3.13 3.61 17.44
N ASP A 144 3.05 2.77 16.41
CA ASP A 144 3.89 1.59 16.27
C ASP A 144 5.38 1.95 16.21
N MET A 145 5.73 3.03 15.52
CA MET A 145 7.11 3.51 15.47
C MET A 145 7.59 4.01 16.83
N LYS A 146 6.73 4.68 17.60
CA LYS A 146 7.05 5.15 18.94
C LYS A 146 7.24 3.98 19.92
N GLU A 147 6.37 2.98 19.87
CA GLU A 147 6.34 1.88 20.83
C GLU A 147 7.36 0.78 20.49
N TYR A 148 7.45 0.39 19.22
CA TYR A 148 8.23 -0.76 18.76
C TYR A 148 9.42 -0.38 17.88
N GLY A 149 9.37 0.75 17.19
CA GLY A 149 10.35 1.13 16.16
C GLY A 149 11.76 1.45 16.66
N ARG A 150 11.96 1.67 17.97
CA ARG A 150 13.26 2.07 18.56
C ARG A 150 13.91 3.23 17.78
N ILE A 151 13.09 4.24 17.47
CA ILE A 151 13.44 5.32 16.54
C ILE A 151 14.73 6.06 16.94
N ASP A 152 14.98 6.25 18.23
CA ASP A 152 16.21 6.90 18.70
C ASP A 152 17.47 6.10 18.35
N LEU A 153 17.43 4.78 18.48
CA LEU A 153 18.53 3.90 18.09
C LEU A 153 18.75 3.93 16.57
N LEU A 154 17.67 3.87 15.79
CA LEU A 154 17.75 3.96 14.34
C LEU A 154 18.29 5.32 13.88
N ARG A 155 17.87 6.41 14.54
CA ARG A 155 18.36 7.77 14.29
C ARG A 155 19.83 7.91 14.64
N PHE A 156 20.24 7.35 15.78
CA PHE A 156 21.64 7.29 16.20
C PHE A 156 22.49 6.55 15.18
N ALA A 157 22.09 5.32 14.79
CA ALA A 157 22.78 4.53 13.77
C ALA A 157 22.86 5.26 12.42
N PHE A 158 21.79 5.95 12.01
CA PHE A 158 21.79 6.77 10.80
C PHE A 158 22.84 7.88 10.86
N GLY A 159 23.03 8.52 12.01
CA GLY A 159 24.03 9.57 12.21
C GLY A 159 25.47 9.17 11.84
N PHE A 160 25.80 7.87 11.89
CA PHE A 160 27.11 7.34 11.50
C PHE A 160 27.23 7.02 10.00
N THR A 161 26.17 7.18 9.21
CA THR A 161 26.23 6.98 7.77
C THR A 161 26.91 8.17 7.07
N PRO A 162 27.62 7.95 5.94
CA PRO A 162 28.16 9.04 5.13
C PRO A 162 27.06 10.01 4.67
N LEU A 163 25.86 9.51 4.41
CA LEU A 163 24.73 10.33 3.99
C LEU A 163 24.24 11.26 5.10
N ALA A 164 24.09 10.77 6.34
CA ALA A 164 23.72 11.62 7.45
C ALA A 164 24.78 12.69 7.71
N ARG A 165 26.07 12.33 7.69
CA ARG A 165 27.16 13.32 7.79
C ARG A 165 27.09 14.36 6.69
N LYS A 166 26.81 13.96 5.45
CA LYS A 166 26.58 14.88 4.33
C LYS A 166 25.38 15.79 4.61
N ILE A 167 24.23 15.27 5.04
CA ILE A 167 23.05 16.08 5.36
C ILE A 167 23.32 17.07 6.49
N ILE A 168 24.03 16.67 7.55
CA ILE A 168 24.41 17.54 8.68
C ILE A 168 25.37 18.65 8.21
N ARG A 169 26.30 18.32 7.31
CA ARG A 169 27.22 19.29 6.73
C ARG A 169 26.52 20.25 5.77
N ASP A 170 25.55 19.74 5.01
CA ASP A 170 24.82 20.48 3.98
C ASP A 170 23.60 21.26 4.57
N LYS A 171 23.14 20.95 5.80
CA LYS A 171 22.07 21.66 6.54
C LYS A 171 22.40 21.88 8.04
N LYS A 172 22.28 23.14 8.47
CA LYS A 172 22.41 23.68 9.85
C LYS A 172 21.60 22.93 10.95
N GLY A 173 22.07 21.76 11.43
CA GLY A 173 21.64 21.14 12.69
C GLY A 173 20.43 20.20 12.62
N PHE A 174 20.37 19.26 13.59
CA PHE A 174 19.44 18.12 13.70
C PHE A 174 17.96 18.45 14.06
N GLY A 175 17.50 19.69 13.81
CA GLY A 175 16.21 20.19 14.31
C GLY A 175 15.21 20.70 13.26
N GLY A 176 15.60 20.85 11.99
CA GLY A 176 14.69 21.31 10.93
C GLY A 176 13.99 20.16 10.21
N LYS A 177 12.77 20.41 9.67
CA LYS A 177 12.10 19.54 8.69
C LYS A 177 13.02 19.32 7.50
N THR A 178 13.84 18.29 7.60
CA THR A 178 14.89 18.02 6.64
C THR A 178 14.30 17.14 5.56
N ASN A 179 13.93 17.72 4.42
CA ASN A 179 13.61 16.94 3.22
C ASN A 179 14.84 16.11 2.88
N TYR A 180 14.75 14.81 3.13
CA TYR A 180 15.79 13.86 2.81
C TYR A 180 15.72 13.48 1.32
N PRO A 181 16.86 13.29 0.63
CA PRO A 181 16.85 12.88 -0.76
C PRO A 181 16.13 11.53 -0.90
N PRO A 182 15.18 11.35 -1.84
CA PRO A 182 14.42 10.12 -1.98
C PRO A 182 15.35 8.95 -2.30
N ILE A 183 15.37 7.94 -1.43
CA ILE A 183 16.10 6.67 -1.66
C ILE A 183 15.10 5.56 -2.02
N MET A 184 13.83 5.76 -1.67
CA MET A 184 12.72 4.84 -1.91
C MET A 184 12.25 4.81 -3.38
N GLN A 185 13.16 4.87 -4.36
CA GLN A 185 12.86 4.50 -5.74
C GLN A 185 13.27 3.05 -5.95
N LEU A 186 12.37 2.13 -5.61
CA LEU A 186 12.43 0.79 -6.19
C LEU A 186 12.05 0.96 -7.66
N LYS A 187 12.97 0.61 -8.58
CA LYS A 187 12.62 0.45 -9.99
C LYS A 187 11.50 -0.60 -10.07
N ASP A 188 10.46 -0.28 -10.82
CA ASP A 188 9.36 -1.19 -11.16
C ASP A 188 9.89 -2.51 -11.74
#